data_AF-A0A067FVA3-F1
#
_entry.id   AF-A0A067FVA3-F1
#
_cell.length_a   1.000
_cell.length_b   1.000
_cell.length_c   1.000
_cell.angle_alpha   90.00
_cell.angle_beta   90.00
_cell.angle_gamma   90.00
#
_symmetry.space_group_name_H-M   'P 1'
#
loop_
_entity.id
_entity.type
_entity.pdbx_description
1 polymer ?
#
loop_
_entity_poly.entity_id
_entity_poly.type
_entity_poly.pdbx_seq_one_letter_code
_entity_poly.pdbx_strand_id
1 'polypeptide(L)'
;MGVSRNWVTFLRGLFLLLLICRSSGAEVITVDVRAAKNLLESGYGYLDVRTAEEFKEGHVDAAKIFNIPYMFNTPEGRVKNPDFLKKVRSLCKEEDRLVVGCQSGARSLHATADLLGAVSFRLRFQFSPTKEATN
;
A
#
# COMPACT_ATOMS: atom_id res chain seq x y z
N MET A 1 59.66 -19.39 5.59
CA MET A 1 58.50 -19.38 4.67
C MET A 1 57.26 -19.64 5.50
N GLY A 2 56.47 -18.59 5.76
CA GLY A 2 55.28 -18.64 6.60
C GLY A 2 54.04 -18.99 5.80
N VAL A 3 53.14 -19.76 6.42
CA VAL A 3 51.75 -19.90 5.97
C VAL A 3 50.84 -19.73 7.20
N SER A 4 50.46 -18.47 7.39
CA SER A 4 49.13 -17.95 7.75
C SER A 4 48.23 -18.76 8.70
N ARG A 5 48.26 -18.32 9.97
CA ARG A 5 47.11 -18.31 10.89
C ARG A 5 45.98 -17.45 10.30
N ASN A 6 44.97 -18.00 9.61
CA ASN A 6 43.72 -17.22 9.34
C ASN A 6 42.50 -17.96 8.75
N TRP A 7 42.34 -19.28 8.94
CA TRP A 7 41.20 -19.98 8.33
C TRP A 7 39.91 -19.93 9.16
N VAL A 8 40.01 -19.61 10.46
CA VAL A 8 38.86 -19.65 11.40
C VAL A 8 38.08 -18.32 11.45
N THR A 9 38.66 -17.22 10.95
CA THR A 9 37.99 -15.91 10.88
C THR A 9 37.11 -15.75 9.64
N PHE A 10 37.28 -16.60 8.62
CA PHE A 10 36.58 -16.46 7.34
C PHE A 10 35.12 -16.96 7.38
N LEU A 11 34.78 -17.92 8.24
CA LEU A 11 33.41 -18.44 8.36
C LEU A 11 32.49 -17.67 9.32
N ARG A 12 33.02 -16.71 10.11
CA ARG A 12 32.21 -15.91 11.05
C ARG A 12 31.74 -14.56 10.50
N GLY A 13 32.27 -14.12 9.35
CA GLY A 13 31.86 -12.85 8.72
C GLY A 13 30.63 -12.96 7.82
N LEU A 14 30.37 -14.13 7.23
CA LEU A 14 29.31 -14.30 6.23
C LEU A 14 27.93 -14.59 6.84
N PHE A 15 27.87 -15.09 8.08
CA PHE A 15 26.61 -15.43 8.75
C PHE A 15 25.87 -14.22 9.35
N LEU A 16 26.55 -13.08 9.52
CA LEU A 16 25.95 -11.86 10.09
C LEU A 16 25.25 -10.97 9.05
N LEU A 17 25.25 -11.34 7.76
CA LEU A 17 24.59 -10.55 6.70
C LEU A 17 23.14 -11.00 6.42
N LEU A 18 22.71 -12.15 6.96
CA LEU A 18 21.36 -12.71 6.70
C LEU A 18 20.29 -12.32 7.72
N LEU A 19 20.63 -11.53 8.76
CA LEU A 19 19.74 -11.20 9.87
C LEU A 19 19.21 -9.75 9.86
N ILE A 20 19.23 -9.07 8.72
CA ILE A 20 18.58 -7.75 8.59
C ILE A 20 17.34 -7.83 7.69
N CYS A 21 16.55 -8.91 7.81
CA CYS A 21 15.15 -8.83 7.41
C CYS A 21 14.39 -8.09 8.52
N ARG A 22 14.50 -6.75 8.53
CA ARG A 22 13.62 -5.92 9.35
C ARG A 22 12.20 -6.10 8.83
N SER A 23 11.45 -7.03 9.43
CA SER A 23 10.00 -7.08 9.29
C SER A 23 9.44 -5.82 9.94
N SER A 24 9.21 -4.78 9.14
CA SER A 24 8.40 -3.65 9.58
C SER A 24 6.95 -4.09 9.47
N GLY A 25 6.29 -4.34 10.60
CA GLY A 25 4.88 -4.69 10.64
C GLY A 25 4.04 -3.72 9.80
N ALA A 26 3.08 -4.26 9.06
CA ALA A 26 2.10 -3.48 8.35
C ALA A 26 1.11 -2.89 9.38
N GLU A 27 1.21 -1.59 9.62
CA GLU A 27 0.37 -0.87 10.57
C GLU A 27 -0.61 0.00 9.80
N VAL A 28 -1.91 -0.32 9.83
CA VAL A 28 -2.93 0.49 9.17
C VAL A 28 -3.44 1.54 10.13
N ILE A 29 -3.21 2.80 9.80
CA ILE A 29 -3.71 3.96 10.52
C ILE A 29 -4.82 4.59 9.69
N THR A 30 -5.97 4.88 10.31
CA THR A 30 -7.01 5.65 9.65
C THR A 30 -6.67 7.14 9.71
N VAL A 31 -6.73 7.83 8.57
CA VAL A 31 -6.44 9.27 8.47
C VAL A 31 -7.60 10.04 7.86
N ASP A 32 -7.75 11.28 8.29
CA ASP A 32 -8.65 12.27 7.69
C ASP A 32 -8.08 12.83 6.37
N VAL A 33 -8.88 13.68 5.71
CA VAL A 33 -8.57 14.28 4.41
C VAL A 33 -7.30 15.13 4.44
N ARG A 34 -7.12 15.92 5.50
CA ARG A 34 -5.98 16.82 5.62
C ARG A 34 -4.70 16.04 5.87
N ALA A 35 -4.75 15.06 6.76
CA ALA A 35 -3.64 14.16 7.02
C ALA A 35 -3.26 13.36 5.77
N ALA A 36 -4.25 12.85 5.02
CA ALA A 36 -4.01 12.17 3.75
C ALA A 36 -3.31 13.09 2.73
N LYS A 37 -3.76 14.34 2.59
CA LYS A 37 -3.11 15.32 1.69
C LYS A 37 -1.64 15.52 2.05
N ASN A 38 -1.33 15.76 3.33
CA ASN A 38 0.05 15.96 3.80
C ASN A 38 0.94 14.73 3.52
N LEU A 39 0.37 13.52 3.62
CA LEU A 39 1.08 12.28 3.32
C LEU A 39 1.40 12.17 1.83
N LEU A 40 0.46 12.54 0.95
CA LEU A 40 0.68 12.54 -0.50
C LEU A 40 1.76 13.55 -0.90
N GLU A 41 1.75 14.75 -0.30
CA GLU A 41 2.81 15.75 -0.46
C GLU A 41 4.17 15.26 0.06
N SER A 42 4.17 14.39 1.08
CA SER A 42 5.37 13.74 1.63
C SER A 42 5.87 12.56 0.78
N GLY A 43 5.29 12.33 -0.40
CA GLY A 43 5.70 11.31 -1.36
C GLY A 43 5.06 9.93 -1.17
N TYR A 44 3.97 9.83 -0.43
CA TYR A 44 3.15 8.61 -0.39
C TYR A 44 2.39 8.44 -1.71
N GLY A 45 2.19 7.20 -2.13
CA GLY A 45 1.34 6.89 -3.27
C GLY A 45 -0.13 6.85 -2.88
N TYR A 46 -1.01 7.35 -3.75
CA TYR A 46 -2.45 7.21 -3.59
C TYR A 46 -2.96 6.00 -4.36
N LEU A 47 -3.58 5.04 -3.68
CA LEU A 47 -4.28 3.92 -4.29
C LEU A 47 -5.78 4.21 -4.27
N ASP A 48 -6.31 4.61 -5.41
CA ASP A 48 -7.75 4.83 -5.60
C ASP A 48 -8.43 3.51 -5.98
N VAL A 49 -9.26 3.00 -5.07
CA VAL A 49 -9.98 1.73 -5.25
C VAL A 49 -11.38 1.88 -5.85
N ARG A 50 -11.74 3.09 -6.28
CA ARG A 50 -12.98 3.37 -7.02
C ARG A 50 -12.93 2.81 -8.44
N THR A 51 -14.07 2.78 -9.11
CA THR A 51 -14.10 2.36 -10.52
C THR A 51 -13.36 3.35 -11.41
N ALA A 52 -12.96 2.91 -12.61
CA ALA A 52 -12.23 3.74 -13.55
C ALA A 52 -13.06 4.94 -14.03
N GLU A 53 -14.38 4.79 -14.07
CA GLU A 53 -15.33 5.84 -14.42
C GLU A 53 -15.33 6.95 -13.37
N GLU A 54 -15.47 6.59 -12.08
CA GLU A 54 -15.40 7.53 -10.96
C GLU A 54 -14.05 8.27 -10.91
N PHE A 55 -12.97 7.59 -11.29
CA PHE A 55 -11.63 8.18 -11.33
C PHE A 55 -11.47 9.20 -12.47
N LYS A 56 -12.10 8.92 -13.62
CA LYS A 56 -12.09 9.79 -14.80
C LYS A 56 -12.93 11.06 -14.59
N GLU A 57 -14.02 10.96 -13.83
CA GLU A 57 -14.84 12.12 -13.46
C GLU A 57 -14.10 13.09 -12.52
N GLY A 58 -13.18 12.57 -11.71
CA GLY A 58 -12.30 13.37 -10.88
C GLY A 58 -11.49 12.51 -9.90
N HIS A 59 -10.26 12.92 -9.66
CA HIS A 59 -9.35 12.22 -8.75
C HIS A 59 -8.46 13.19 -7.99
N VAL A 60 -7.86 12.67 -6.93
CA VAL A 60 -6.89 13.41 -6.11
C VAL A 60 -5.64 13.69 -6.94
N ASP A 61 -5.15 14.92 -6.91
CA ASP A 61 -3.86 15.24 -7.51
C ASP A 61 -2.72 14.76 -6.59
N ALA A 62 -1.97 13.76 -7.05
CA ALA A 62 -0.87 13.16 -6.30
C ALA A 62 0.24 12.74 -7.26
N ALA A 63 1.50 12.92 -6.84
CA ALA A 63 2.66 12.59 -7.67
C ALA A 63 2.73 11.11 -8.08
N LYS A 64 2.18 10.22 -7.26
CA LYS A 64 2.03 8.79 -7.56
C LYS A 64 0.61 8.37 -7.28
N ILE A 65 -0.18 8.19 -8.33
CA ILE A 65 -1.57 7.76 -8.23
C ILE A 65 -1.78 6.46 -9.01
N PHE A 66 -2.46 5.51 -8.38
CA PHE A 66 -2.82 4.22 -8.96
C PHE A 66 -4.32 4.05 -8.85
N ASN A 67 -5.03 3.93 -9.98
CA ASN A 67 -6.44 3.54 -9.97
C ASN A 67 -6.56 2.03 -10.20
N ILE A 68 -6.95 1.29 -9.17
CA ILE A 68 -7.15 -0.15 -9.23
C ILE A 68 -8.51 -0.45 -8.58
N PRO A 69 -9.58 -0.59 -9.37
CA PRO A 69 -10.91 -0.82 -8.84
C PRO A 69 -10.96 -2.07 -7.96
N TYR A 70 -11.46 -1.93 -6.74
CA TYR A 70 -11.67 -3.08 -5.85
C TYR A 70 -12.95 -3.85 -6.22
N MET A 71 -13.94 -3.15 -6.78
CA MET A 71 -15.17 -3.73 -7.31
C MET A 71 -15.49 -3.12 -8.67
N PHE A 72 -16.16 -3.89 -9.52
CA PHE A 72 -16.74 -3.43 -10.77
C PHE A 72 -18.25 -3.26 -10.62
N ASN A 73 -18.81 -2.28 -11.33
CA ASN A 73 -20.25 -2.14 -11.48
C ASN A 73 -20.68 -3.02 -12.66
N THR A 74 -21.56 -3.99 -12.42
CA THR A 74 -22.23 -4.80 -13.43
C THR A 74 -23.74 -4.53 -13.38
N PRO A 75 -24.51 -4.89 -14.43
CA PRO A 75 -25.97 -4.75 -14.41
C PRO A 75 -26.65 -5.46 -13.22
N GLU A 76 -26.04 -6.55 -12.75
CA GLU A 76 -26.52 -7.38 -11.64
C GLU A 76 -26.07 -6.87 -10.26
N GLY A 77 -25.22 -5.84 -10.22
CA GLY A 77 -24.74 -5.22 -8.99
C GLY A 77 -23.23 -5.02 -8.96
N ARG A 78 -22.65 -4.96 -7.77
CA ARG A 78 -21.19 -4.80 -7.60
C ARG A 78 -20.52 -6.15 -7.41
N VAL A 79 -19.52 -6.43 -8.24
CA VAL A 79 -18.74 -7.66 -8.20
C VAL A 79 -17.30 -7.35 -7.79
N LYS A 80 -16.74 -8.13 -6.86
CA LYS A 80 -15.34 -7.99 -6.42
C LYS A 80 -14.40 -8.27 -7.59
N ASN A 81 -13.39 -7.42 -7.76
CA ASN A 81 -12.37 -7.61 -8.78
C ASN A 81 -11.40 -8.74 -8.37
N PRO A 82 -11.38 -9.90 -9.05
CA PRO A 82 -10.50 -11.01 -8.69
C PRO A 82 -9.02 -10.68 -8.96
N ASP A 83 -8.74 -9.76 -9.88
CA ASP A 83 -7.39 -9.36 -10.25
C ASP A 83 -6.83 -8.21 -9.39
N PHE A 84 -7.57 -7.75 -8.38
CA PHE A 84 -7.19 -6.60 -7.56
C PHE A 84 -5.78 -6.75 -6.98
N LEU A 85 -5.54 -7.83 -6.23
CA LEU A 85 -4.25 -8.09 -5.58
C LEU A 85 -3.11 -8.25 -6.60
N LYS A 86 -3.39 -8.92 -7.72
CA LYS A 86 -2.42 -9.14 -8.80
C LYS A 86 -1.96 -7.81 -9.40
N LYS A 87 -2.90 -6.90 -9.68
CA LYS A 87 -2.61 -5.57 -10.23
C LYS A 87 -1.84 -4.72 -9.22
N VAL A 88 -2.24 -4.72 -7.94
CA VAL A 88 -1.52 -3.96 -6.91
C VAL A 88 -0.08 -4.45 -6.79
N ARG A 89 0.17 -5.77 -6.78
CA ARG A 89 1.54 -6.33 -6.77
C ARG A 89 2.37 -6.00 -8.00
N SER A 90 1.74 -5.84 -9.17
CA SER A 90 2.48 -5.46 -10.39
C SER A 90 2.88 -3.98 -10.44
N LEU A 91 2.12 -3.11 -9.76
CA LEU A 91 2.28 -1.65 -9.84
C LEU A 91 2.93 -1.05 -8.59
N CYS A 92 2.72 -1.67 -7.43
CA CYS A 92 3.23 -1.24 -6.15
C CYS A 92 4.24 -2.26 -5.61
N LYS A 93 5.33 -1.77 -5.02
CA LYS A 93 6.33 -2.57 -4.32
C LYS A 93 5.99 -2.67 -2.83
N GLU A 94 6.46 -3.72 -2.16
CA GLU A 94 6.15 -3.94 -0.73
C GLU A 94 6.61 -2.78 0.17
N GLU A 95 7.67 -2.07 -0.24
CA GLU A 95 8.22 -0.91 0.45
C GLU A 95 7.47 0.40 0.15
N ASP A 96 6.59 0.40 -0.85
CA ASP A 96 5.81 1.58 -1.20
C ASP A 96 4.86 1.93 -0.06
N ARG A 97 4.89 3.22 0.29
CA ARG A 97 4.02 3.76 1.32
C ARG A 97 2.76 4.27 0.65
N LEU A 98 1.65 3.58 0.90
CA LEU A 98 0.38 3.84 0.23
C LEU A 98 -0.67 4.43 1.18
N VAL A 99 -1.43 5.37 0.65
CA VAL A 99 -2.71 5.85 1.18
C VAL A 99 -3.80 5.23 0.32
N VAL A 100 -4.64 4.37 0.91
CA VAL A 100 -5.73 3.70 0.19
C VAL A 100 -7.03 4.46 0.41
N GLY A 101 -7.67 4.90 -0.67
CA GLY A 101 -8.86 5.73 -0.61
C GLY A 101 -10.00 5.30 -1.50
N CYS A 102 -11.21 5.62 -1.05
CA CYS A 102 -12.43 5.53 -1.84
C CYS A 102 -13.39 6.66 -1.41
N GLN A 103 -14.53 6.79 -2.09
CA GLN A 103 -15.49 7.87 -1.83
C GLN A 103 -16.01 7.91 -0.38
N SER A 104 -16.37 6.76 0.20
CA SER A 104 -17.07 6.66 1.49
C SER A 104 -16.32 5.90 2.58
N GLY A 105 -15.09 5.45 2.32
CA GLY A 105 -14.25 4.69 3.28
C GLY A 105 -14.54 3.19 3.35
N ALA A 106 -15.75 2.73 2.99
CA ALA A 106 -16.11 1.32 3.09
C ALA A 106 -15.28 0.43 2.14
N ARG A 107 -15.10 0.84 0.88
CA ARG A 107 -14.33 0.05 -0.10
C ARG A 107 -12.84 0.01 0.24
N SER A 108 -12.28 1.13 0.72
CA SER A 108 -10.88 1.19 1.15
C SER A 108 -10.61 0.31 2.36
N LEU A 109 -11.54 0.21 3.33
CA LEU A 109 -11.42 -0.71 4.47
C LEU A 109 -11.22 -2.16 4.02
N HIS A 110 -12.11 -2.65 3.16
CA HIS A 110 -12.07 -4.03 2.67
C HIS A 110 -10.83 -4.28 1.81
N ALA A 111 -10.50 -3.33 0.92
CA ALA A 111 -9.30 -3.42 0.09
C ALA A 111 -8.02 -3.46 0.95
N THR A 112 -7.94 -2.64 1.99
CA THR A 112 -6.81 -2.63 2.92
C THR A 112 -6.71 -3.93 3.71
N ALA A 113 -7.82 -4.49 4.20
CA ALA A 113 -7.82 -5.78 4.88
C ALA A 113 -7.30 -6.92 3.98
N ASP A 114 -7.77 -6.96 2.73
CA ASP A 114 -7.30 -7.94 1.73
C ASP A 114 -5.81 -7.77 1.43
N LEU A 115 -5.34 -6.52 1.29
CA LEU A 115 -3.94 -6.24 1.02
C LEU A 115 -3.04 -6.65 2.18
N LEU A 116 -3.45 -6.39 3.42
CA LEU A 116 -2.72 -6.85 4.61
C LEU A 116 -2.67 -8.38 4.73
N GLY A 117 -3.78 -9.05 4.41
CA GLY A 117 -3.88 -10.50 4.53
C GLY A 117 -3.15 -11.25 3.42
N ALA A 118 -3.09 -10.68 2.21
CA ALA A 118 -2.50 -11.33 1.06
C ALA A 118 -1.07 -10.89 0.77
N VAL A 119 -0.65 -9.69 1.18
CA VAL A 119 0.63 -9.12 0.77
C VAL A 119 1.28 -8.44 1.96
N SER A 120 2.59 -8.62 2.11
CA SER A 120 3.36 -7.91 3.13
C SER A 120 3.63 -6.45 2.73
N PHE A 121 2.63 -5.76 2.15
CA PHE A 121 2.74 -4.33 1.86
C PHE A 121 2.85 -3.56 3.17
N ARG A 122 3.74 -2.57 3.21
CA ARG A 122 3.78 -1.58 4.27
C ARG A 122 2.66 -0.55 4.07
N LEU A 123 1.42 -1.02 4.11
CA LEU A 123 0.24 -0.18 4.15
C LEU A 123 0.26 0.60 5.45
N ARG A 124 0.27 1.92 5.34
CA ARG A 124 0.29 2.80 6.52
C ARG A 124 -1.01 3.53 6.74
N PHE A 125 -1.76 3.79 5.68
CA PHE A 125 -2.89 4.71 5.77
C PHE A 125 -4.11 4.25 5.00
N GLN A 126 -5.23 4.19 5.71
CA GLN A 126 -6.55 4.07 5.11
C GLN A 126 -7.24 5.42 5.23
N PHE A 127 -7.67 5.96 4.11
CA PHE A 127 -8.52 7.14 4.10
C PHE A 127 -9.91 6.76 4.61
N SER A 128 -10.33 7.44 5.68
CA SER A 128 -11.72 7.46 6.12
C SER A 128 -12.27 8.84 5.79
N PRO A 129 -13.33 8.96 4.99
CA PRO A 129 -14.09 10.18 4.90
C PRO A 129 -14.90 10.28 6.19
N THR A 130 -14.24 10.67 7.28
CA THR A 130 -14.97 11.36 8.34
C THR A 130 -15.60 12.55 7.67
N LYS A 131 -16.94 12.58 7.68
CA LYS A 131 -17.76 13.64 7.09
C LYS A 131 -17.10 14.98 7.38
N GLU A 132 -16.45 15.56 6.37
CA GLU A 132 -16.09 16.95 6.45
C GLU A 132 -17.44 17.65 6.40
N ALA A 133 -17.81 18.16 7.57
CA ALA A 133 -19.06 18.84 7.79
C ALA A 133 -19.17 19.93 6.73
N THR A 134 -20.29 19.84 6.02
CA THR A 134 -21.00 20.93 5.39
C THR A 134 -20.54 22.30 5.92
N ASN A 135 -20.03 23.13 5.03
CA ASN A 135 -20.27 24.57 5.12
C ASN A 135 -21.00 24.96 3.84
#